data_AF-A0A2V7YMC5-F1
#
_entry.id   AF-A0A2V7YMC5-F1
#
_cell.length_a   1.000
_cell.length_b   1.000
_cell.length_c   1.000
_cell.angle_alpha   90.00
_cell.angle_beta   90.00
_cell.angle_gamma   90.00
#
_symmetry.space_group_name_H-M   'P 1'
#
loop_
_entity.id
_entity.type
_entity.pdbx_description
1 polymer ?
#
loop_
_entity_poly.entity_id
_entity_poly.type
_entity_poly.pdbx_seq_one_letter_code
_entity_poly.pdbx_strand_id
1 'polypeptide(L)'
;MGSSWSPLLDGDLAAEALAAVEAVAGALPRAPIEPPAGISPEGAIAWRSSLAAGRAGQALFYAYLSLHRPADGTLADLGIELLDRATEGTAAAPMSESLLSGFPGIAWTTEHLQGRIFESDADPNLEIDETVLTLLSRSPWPGEYDLINGLVGLGIYALERLPRPTAVQCLERIVGELDRSAEHGPEGAAWLTPPGRLAPFKLVAYPEGLYDLGASHGIAGVIALLAAACRAGVHAGVARRLLDQAVSWLLARELDGGRGLRFPHFFYPGIEPGPSRLAWCYGDLGVAATLLFAARAVNEPSWERRALAVALAAASRRRRSGSPVQPDVPGDRRGAARRGRPLLVRGRARLPPAGSGRRRLPLLGRRPEWSFRLEERSRLPRRSRRSRIGSAGRRLSRRSRMGPSPAGRHAAGRPIIHQGGDPP
;
A
#
# COMPACT_ATOMS: atom_id res chain seq x y z
N MET A 1 -22.53 -5.23 15.35
CA MET A 1 -22.86 -3.99 14.61
C MET A 1 -21.67 -3.70 13.69
N GLY A 2 -21.39 -4.53 12.69
CA GLY A 2 -22.10 -4.51 11.43
C GLY A 2 -21.85 -3.16 10.76
N SER A 3 -20.63 -2.90 10.28
CA SER A 3 -20.41 -1.67 9.52
C SER A 3 -20.97 -1.89 8.12
N SER A 4 -22.23 -1.48 7.94
CA SER A 4 -22.80 -1.23 6.62
C SER A 4 -21.88 -0.28 5.88
N TRP A 5 -21.72 -0.49 4.57
CA TRP A 5 -21.11 0.50 3.68
C TRP A 5 -21.71 1.87 3.99
N SER A 6 -20.88 2.79 4.48
CA SER A 6 -21.29 4.17 4.71
C SER A 6 -20.82 4.98 3.52
N PRO A 7 -21.72 5.65 2.79
CA PRO A 7 -21.32 6.63 1.78
C PRO A 7 -20.37 7.65 2.40
N LEU A 8 -19.25 7.90 1.71
CA LEU A 8 -18.29 8.95 2.09
C LEU A 8 -18.62 10.29 1.45
N LEU A 9 -19.30 10.26 0.29
CA LEU A 9 -19.71 11.43 -0.47
C LEU A 9 -21.24 11.53 -0.43
N ASP A 10 -21.74 12.75 -0.41
CA ASP A 10 -23.16 13.09 -0.48
C ASP A 10 -23.42 14.17 -1.56
N GLY A 11 -24.71 14.41 -1.84
CA GLY A 11 -25.16 15.46 -2.76
C GLY A 11 -24.49 15.43 -4.14
N ASP A 12 -24.07 16.59 -4.61
CA ASP A 12 -23.49 16.78 -5.94
C ASP A 12 -22.17 16.02 -6.12
N LEU A 13 -21.35 15.90 -5.06
CA LEU A 13 -20.10 15.16 -5.12
C LEU A 13 -20.33 13.65 -5.30
N ALA A 14 -21.36 13.10 -4.65
CA ALA A 14 -21.75 11.72 -4.87
C ALA A 14 -22.24 11.49 -6.31
N ALA A 15 -23.02 12.43 -6.86
CA ALA A 15 -23.49 12.37 -8.24
C ALA A 15 -22.34 12.46 -9.25
N GLU A 16 -21.39 13.37 -9.04
CA GLU A 16 -20.19 13.51 -9.88
C GLU A 16 -19.31 12.26 -9.83
N ALA A 17 -19.07 11.72 -8.63
CA ALA A 17 -18.31 10.48 -8.47
C ALA A 17 -18.98 9.30 -9.19
N LEU A 18 -20.31 9.17 -9.07
CA LEU A 18 -21.04 8.12 -9.76
C LEU A 18 -21.00 8.31 -11.28
N ALA A 19 -21.15 9.54 -11.79
CA ALA A 19 -21.02 9.83 -13.21
C ALA A 19 -19.63 9.45 -13.76
N ALA A 20 -18.57 9.68 -12.97
CA ALA A 20 -17.22 9.24 -13.33
C ALA A 20 -17.10 7.69 -13.36
N VAL A 21 -17.70 6.99 -12.40
CA VAL A 21 -17.74 5.52 -12.38
C VAL A 21 -18.48 4.98 -13.61
N GLU A 22 -19.60 5.59 -14.00
CA GLU A 22 -20.35 5.22 -15.20
C GLU A 22 -19.55 5.47 -16.48
N ALA A 23 -18.85 6.60 -16.56
CA ALA A 23 -17.97 6.89 -17.69
C ALA A 23 -16.85 5.84 -17.81
N VAL A 24 -16.28 5.40 -16.68
CA VAL A 24 -15.30 4.30 -16.65
C VAL A 24 -15.94 2.99 -17.12
N ALA A 25 -17.12 2.62 -16.58
CA ALA A 25 -17.82 1.40 -16.99
C ALA A 25 -18.16 1.39 -18.49
N GLY A 26 -18.58 2.55 -19.04
CA GLY A 26 -18.86 2.70 -20.46
C GLY A 26 -17.62 2.71 -21.36
N ALA A 27 -16.48 3.19 -20.85
CA ALA A 27 -15.22 3.25 -21.59
C ALA A 27 -14.40 1.95 -21.51
N LEU A 28 -14.58 1.15 -20.45
CA LEU A 28 -13.89 -0.12 -20.29
C LEU A 28 -14.28 -1.04 -21.45
N PRO A 29 -13.31 -1.50 -22.25
CA PRO A 29 -13.62 -2.28 -23.42
C PRO A 29 -14.26 -3.60 -22.97
N ARG A 30 -15.40 -3.95 -23.59
CA ARG A 30 -15.93 -5.31 -23.55
C ARG A 30 -14.99 -6.32 -24.24
N ALA A 31 -14.10 -5.80 -25.10
CA ALA A 31 -13.04 -6.54 -25.76
C ALA A 31 -11.75 -6.61 -24.91
N PRO A 32 -10.89 -7.63 -25.11
CA PRO A 32 -9.63 -7.73 -24.39
C PRO A 32 -8.75 -6.50 -24.61
N ILE A 33 -8.17 -5.96 -23.53
CA ILE A 33 -7.16 -4.90 -23.66
C ILE A 33 -5.92 -5.51 -24.36
N GLU A 34 -5.36 -4.77 -25.31
CA GLU A 34 -4.14 -5.21 -25.99
C GLU A 34 -2.95 -5.15 -25.03
N PRO A 35 -2.18 -6.24 -24.94
CA PRO A 35 -1.00 -6.24 -24.09
C PRO A 35 0.10 -5.33 -24.64
N PRO A 36 1.10 -4.98 -23.80
CA PRO A 36 2.29 -4.27 -24.26
C PRO A 36 2.99 -5.00 -25.41
N ALA A 37 3.57 -4.23 -26.34
CA ALA A 37 4.32 -4.79 -27.45
C ALA A 37 5.53 -5.62 -26.96
N GLY A 38 5.82 -6.72 -27.65
CA GLY A 38 7.01 -7.53 -27.40
C GLY A 38 6.90 -8.56 -26.28
N ILE A 39 5.72 -8.75 -25.68
CA ILE A 39 5.49 -9.87 -24.75
C ILE A 39 5.17 -11.16 -25.51
N SER A 40 5.49 -12.32 -24.93
CA SER A 40 5.19 -13.61 -25.55
C SER A 40 3.68 -13.90 -25.54
N PRO A 41 3.18 -14.84 -26.37
CA PRO A 41 1.79 -15.27 -26.33
C PRO A 41 1.33 -15.70 -24.92
N GLU A 42 2.16 -16.44 -24.19
CA GLU A 42 1.89 -16.85 -22.81
C GLU A 42 1.89 -15.64 -21.86
N GLY A 43 2.83 -14.72 -22.03
CA GLY A 43 2.87 -13.46 -21.28
C GLY A 43 1.61 -12.61 -21.50
N ALA A 44 1.04 -12.63 -22.71
CA ALA A 44 -0.21 -11.96 -23.01
C ALA A 44 -1.42 -12.58 -22.29
N ILE A 45 -1.45 -13.90 -22.16
CA ILE A 45 -2.48 -14.60 -21.37
C ILE A 45 -2.36 -14.18 -19.89
N ALA A 46 -1.15 -14.20 -19.33
CA ALA A 46 -0.90 -13.78 -17.94
C ALA A 46 -1.35 -12.33 -17.71
N TRP A 47 -0.91 -11.41 -18.58
CA TRP A 47 -1.24 -9.99 -18.48
C TRP A 47 -2.74 -9.74 -18.56
N ARG A 48 -3.45 -10.35 -19.52
CA ARG A 48 -4.91 -10.21 -19.71
C ARG A 48 -5.71 -10.82 -18.56
N SER A 49 -5.14 -11.74 -17.80
CA SER A 49 -5.83 -12.40 -16.67
C SER A 49 -5.60 -11.68 -15.34
N SER A 50 -4.52 -10.90 -15.25
CA SER A 50 -4.02 -10.30 -14.01
C SER A 50 -4.98 -9.37 -13.27
N LEU A 51 -4.69 -9.11 -12.01
CA LEU A 51 -5.42 -8.16 -11.17
C LEU A 51 -5.18 -6.71 -11.58
N ALA A 52 -3.92 -6.33 -11.90
CA ALA A 52 -3.59 -4.94 -12.18
C ALA A 52 -4.05 -4.43 -13.54
N ALA A 53 -4.04 -5.27 -14.57
CA ALA A 53 -4.31 -4.84 -15.94
C ALA A 53 -5.36 -5.70 -16.67
N GLY A 54 -5.79 -6.79 -16.04
CA GLY A 54 -6.58 -7.82 -16.69
C GLY A 54 -7.98 -7.99 -16.14
N ARG A 55 -8.55 -9.13 -16.51
CA ARG A 55 -9.93 -9.50 -16.23
C ARG A 55 -10.23 -9.65 -14.73
N ALA A 56 -9.26 -10.05 -13.90
CA ALA A 56 -9.49 -10.12 -12.46
C ALA A 56 -9.77 -8.73 -11.85
N GLY A 57 -9.03 -7.70 -12.28
CA GLY A 57 -9.30 -6.32 -11.87
C GLY A 57 -10.65 -5.80 -12.37
N GLN A 58 -11.02 -6.14 -13.61
CA GLN A 58 -12.33 -5.79 -14.16
C GLN A 58 -13.47 -6.52 -13.44
N ALA A 59 -13.28 -7.78 -13.10
CA ALA A 59 -14.25 -8.56 -12.32
C ALA A 59 -14.52 -7.89 -10.96
N LEU A 60 -13.46 -7.44 -10.27
CA LEU A 60 -13.58 -6.68 -9.03
C LEU A 60 -14.39 -5.40 -9.23
N PHE A 61 -14.08 -4.63 -10.28
CA PHE A 61 -14.81 -3.40 -10.61
C PHE A 61 -16.30 -3.64 -10.83
N TYR A 62 -16.67 -4.58 -11.71
CA TYR A 62 -18.07 -4.86 -12.03
C TYR A 62 -18.82 -5.52 -10.87
N ALA A 63 -18.15 -6.33 -10.06
CA ALA A 63 -18.73 -6.86 -8.83
C ALA A 63 -19.15 -5.73 -7.89
N TYR A 64 -18.26 -4.78 -7.60
CA TYR A 64 -18.58 -3.65 -6.73
C TYR A 64 -19.62 -2.70 -7.34
N LEU A 65 -19.60 -2.50 -8.66
CA LEU A 65 -20.64 -1.73 -9.34
C LEU A 65 -22.02 -2.41 -9.22
N SER A 66 -22.08 -3.75 -9.32
CA SER A 66 -23.31 -4.51 -9.14
C SER A 66 -23.89 -4.40 -7.72
N LEU A 67 -23.02 -4.31 -6.70
CA LEU A 67 -23.46 -4.09 -5.31
C LEU A 67 -24.07 -2.70 -5.10
N HIS A 68 -23.65 -1.70 -5.88
CA HIS A 68 -24.29 -0.39 -5.90
C HIS A 68 -25.59 -0.37 -6.72
N ARG A 69 -25.75 -1.29 -7.69
CA ARG A 69 -26.91 -1.43 -8.57
C ARG A 69 -27.54 -2.82 -8.49
N PRO A 70 -28.10 -3.20 -7.33
CA PRO A 70 -28.56 -4.56 -7.10
C PRO A 70 -29.69 -5.02 -8.03
N ALA A 71 -30.43 -4.07 -8.63
CA ALA A 71 -31.49 -4.37 -9.60
C ALA A 71 -30.97 -4.84 -10.96
N ASP A 72 -29.69 -4.57 -11.29
CA ASP A 72 -29.07 -4.96 -12.55
C ASP A 72 -28.21 -6.22 -12.34
N GLY A 73 -28.80 -7.40 -12.56
CA GLY A 73 -28.09 -8.67 -12.46
C GLY A 73 -26.97 -8.83 -13.48
N THR A 74 -27.00 -8.11 -14.60
CA THR A 74 -26.07 -8.30 -15.72
C THR A 74 -24.64 -7.91 -15.36
N LEU A 75 -24.45 -6.94 -14.47
CA LEU A 75 -23.14 -6.51 -14.00
C LEU A 75 -22.46 -7.57 -13.12
N ALA A 76 -23.24 -8.23 -12.26
CA ALA A 76 -22.74 -9.33 -11.45
C ALA A 76 -22.33 -10.51 -12.35
N ASP A 77 -23.17 -10.86 -13.33
CA ASP A 77 -22.89 -11.94 -14.29
C ASP A 77 -21.63 -11.64 -15.13
N LEU A 78 -21.45 -10.39 -15.59
CA LEU A 78 -20.24 -9.96 -16.28
C LEU A 78 -19.00 -10.07 -15.38
N GLY A 79 -19.10 -9.69 -14.10
CA GLY A 79 -18.02 -9.84 -13.13
C GLY A 79 -17.60 -11.30 -12.94
N ILE A 80 -18.58 -12.21 -12.84
CA ILE A 80 -18.34 -13.66 -12.74
C ILE A 80 -17.66 -14.18 -14.01
N GLU A 81 -18.19 -13.84 -15.20
CA GLU A 81 -17.63 -14.27 -16.48
C GLU A 81 -16.16 -13.84 -16.65
N LEU A 82 -15.85 -12.59 -16.27
CA LEU A 82 -14.48 -12.07 -16.32
C LEU A 82 -13.55 -12.83 -15.36
N LEU A 83 -14.03 -13.15 -14.16
CA LEU A 83 -13.26 -13.92 -13.19
C LEU A 83 -13.01 -15.36 -13.65
N ASP A 84 -14.01 -16.00 -14.26
CA ASP A 84 -13.87 -17.34 -14.82
C ASP A 84 -12.81 -17.35 -15.93
N ARG A 85 -12.87 -16.39 -16.86
CA ARG A 85 -11.85 -16.20 -17.91
C ARG A 85 -10.46 -15.86 -17.38
N ALA A 86 -10.35 -15.19 -16.24
CA ALA A 86 -9.06 -14.96 -15.57
C ALA A 86 -8.50 -16.28 -15.00
N THR A 87 -9.37 -17.09 -14.41
CA THR A 87 -9.05 -18.42 -13.84
C THR A 87 -8.64 -19.41 -14.95
N GLU A 88 -9.32 -19.41 -16.10
CA GLU A 88 -8.88 -20.19 -17.27
C GLU A 88 -7.45 -19.82 -17.71
N GLY A 89 -7.11 -18.52 -17.61
CA GLY A 89 -5.77 -18.02 -17.88
C GLY A 89 -4.69 -18.70 -17.03
N THR A 90 -4.97 -19.01 -15.75
CA THR A 90 -3.99 -19.66 -14.85
C THR A 90 -3.66 -21.08 -15.27
N ALA A 91 -4.60 -21.76 -15.93
CA ALA A 91 -4.38 -23.09 -16.49
C ALA A 91 -3.68 -23.04 -17.86
N ALA A 92 -3.89 -21.96 -18.62
CA ALA A 92 -3.43 -21.82 -20.00
C ALA A 92 -1.97 -21.33 -20.12
N ALA A 93 -1.45 -20.59 -19.13
CA ALA A 93 -0.10 -20.03 -19.20
C ALA A 93 0.59 -20.01 -17.82
N PRO A 94 1.92 -20.19 -17.76
CA PRO A 94 2.68 -19.93 -16.55
C PRO A 94 2.49 -18.47 -16.11
N MET A 95 2.21 -18.27 -14.83
CA MET A 95 2.11 -16.94 -14.21
C MET A 95 3.11 -16.80 -13.08
N SER A 96 3.52 -15.57 -12.80
CA SER A 96 4.39 -15.27 -11.66
C SER A 96 3.65 -15.36 -10.33
N GLU A 97 4.42 -15.32 -9.26
CA GLU A 97 4.01 -15.21 -7.85
C GLU A 97 3.64 -13.77 -7.42
N SER A 98 3.55 -12.83 -8.36
CA SER A 98 3.14 -11.45 -8.09
C SER A 98 1.66 -11.36 -7.73
N LEU A 99 1.31 -10.60 -6.69
CA LEU A 99 -0.10 -10.31 -6.37
C LEU A 99 -0.79 -9.57 -7.52
N LEU A 100 -0.12 -8.60 -8.13
CA LEU A 100 -0.76 -7.74 -9.13
C LEU A 100 -0.76 -8.32 -10.55
N SER A 101 0.27 -9.08 -10.91
CA SER A 101 0.47 -9.59 -12.28
C SER A 101 0.39 -11.11 -12.40
N GLY A 102 0.28 -11.82 -11.28
CA GLY A 102 0.40 -13.27 -11.21
C GLY A 102 -0.87 -13.99 -10.74
N PHE A 103 -0.74 -15.30 -10.54
CA PHE A 103 -1.85 -16.15 -10.08
C PHE A 103 -2.39 -15.79 -8.68
N PRO A 104 -1.60 -15.29 -7.70
CA PRO A 104 -2.14 -14.93 -6.39
C PRO A 104 -3.19 -13.82 -6.45
N GLY A 105 -3.09 -12.88 -7.41
CA GLY A 105 -4.09 -11.83 -7.60
C GLY A 105 -5.45 -12.36 -8.06
N ILE A 106 -5.43 -13.38 -8.92
CA ILE A 106 -6.65 -14.02 -9.42
C ILE A 106 -7.30 -14.84 -8.30
N ALA A 107 -6.49 -15.55 -7.52
CA ALA A 107 -6.95 -16.30 -6.36
C ALA A 107 -7.49 -15.38 -5.25
N TRP A 108 -6.80 -14.27 -4.97
CA TRP A 108 -7.27 -13.23 -4.05
C TRP A 108 -8.62 -12.67 -4.51
N THR A 109 -8.75 -12.33 -5.80
CA THR A 109 -10.02 -11.83 -6.36
C THR A 109 -11.13 -12.88 -6.23
N THR A 110 -10.81 -14.16 -6.44
CA THR A 110 -11.77 -15.25 -6.29
C THR A 110 -12.28 -15.37 -4.87
N GLU A 111 -11.39 -15.41 -3.87
CA GLU A 111 -11.80 -15.44 -2.45
C GLU A 111 -12.59 -14.18 -2.10
N HIS A 112 -12.12 -13.02 -2.56
CA HIS A 112 -12.72 -11.74 -2.22
C HIS A 112 -14.13 -11.58 -2.81
N LEU A 113 -14.44 -12.20 -3.96
CA LEU A 113 -15.76 -12.10 -4.58
C LEU A 113 -16.71 -13.24 -4.19
N GLN A 114 -16.17 -14.35 -3.69
CA GLN A 114 -16.96 -15.43 -3.11
C GLN A 114 -17.73 -14.93 -1.87
N GLY A 115 -19.00 -15.33 -1.74
CA GLY A 115 -19.90 -14.86 -0.68
C GLY A 115 -20.41 -13.42 -0.89
N ARG A 116 -19.95 -12.71 -1.94
CA ARG A 116 -20.42 -11.36 -2.29
C ARG A 116 -21.30 -11.37 -3.52
N ILE A 117 -20.84 -12.03 -4.59
CA ILE A 117 -21.56 -12.08 -5.88
C ILE A 117 -21.82 -13.51 -6.37
N PHE A 118 -21.11 -14.51 -5.84
CA PHE A 118 -21.34 -15.93 -6.11
C PHE A 118 -20.99 -16.81 -4.92
N GLU A 119 -21.52 -18.03 -4.89
CA GLU A 119 -21.09 -19.12 -4.01
C GLU A 119 -20.37 -20.22 -4.79
N SER A 120 -19.53 -20.98 -4.09
CA SER A 120 -18.91 -22.20 -4.61
C SER A 120 -18.92 -23.28 -3.53
N ASP A 121 -19.31 -24.49 -3.91
CA ASP A 121 -19.38 -25.65 -3.00
C ASP A 121 -17.98 -26.23 -2.68
N ALA A 122 -16.98 -25.92 -3.52
CA ALA A 122 -15.58 -26.30 -3.32
C ALA A 122 -14.74 -25.07 -2.97
N ASP A 123 -13.57 -25.29 -2.36
CA ASP A 123 -12.58 -24.22 -2.20
C ASP A 123 -11.76 -24.08 -3.50
N PRO A 124 -11.96 -23.01 -4.28
CA PRO A 124 -11.27 -22.85 -5.56
C PRO A 124 -9.77 -22.57 -5.41
N ASN A 125 -9.31 -22.21 -4.20
CA ASN A 125 -7.96 -21.71 -3.98
C ASN A 125 -7.09 -22.65 -3.12
N LEU A 126 -7.54 -23.89 -2.83
CA LEU A 126 -6.78 -24.84 -2.02
C LEU A 126 -5.41 -25.17 -2.64
N GLU A 127 -5.38 -25.50 -3.93
CA GLU A 127 -4.13 -25.81 -4.67
C GLU A 127 -3.21 -24.57 -4.80
N ILE A 128 -3.81 -23.38 -4.80
CA ILE A 128 -3.06 -22.11 -4.80
C ILE A 128 -2.35 -21.92 -3.46
N ASP A 129 -2.98 -22.23 -2.33
CA ASP A 129 -2.33 -22.16 -1.01
C ASP A 129 -1.14 -23.09 -0.91
N GLU A 130 -1.29 -24.33 -1.37
CA GLU A 130 -0.21 -25.32 -1.36
C GLU A 130 0.95 -24.88 -2.24
N THR A 131 0.64 -24.27 -3.39
CA THR A 131 1.65 -23.69 -4.29
C THR A 131 2.39 -22.53 -3.61
N VAL A 132 1.68 -21.59 -2.98
CA VAL A 132 2.29 -20.46 -2.25
C VAL A 132 3.13 -20.98 -1.08
N LEU A 133 2.63 -21.94 -0.30
CA LEU A 133 3.36 -22.52 0.82
C LEU A 133 4.64 -23.24 0.36
N THR A 134 4.58 -23.92 -0.78
CA THR A 134 5.74 -24.54 -1.42
C THR A 134 6.75 -23.51 -1.88
N LEU A 135 6.33 -22.39 -2.47
CA LEU A 135 7.23 -21.29 -2.83
C LEU A 135 7.91 -20.72 -1.60
N LEU A 136 7.15 -20.48 -0.53
CA LEU A 136 7.64 -19.98 0.76
C LEU A 136 8.48 -20.98 1.55
N SER A 137 8.64 -22.23 1.09
CA SER A 137 9.59 -23.18 1.68
C SER A 137 11.04 -22.89 1.31
N ARG A 138 11.26 -22.03 0.30
CA ARG A 138 12.59 -21.61 -0.12
C ARG A 138 13.10 -20.52 0.81
N SER A 139 13.99 -20.89 1.72
CA SER A 139 14.66 -19.96 2.63
C SER A 139 16.18 -20.03 2.40
N PRO A 140 16.89 -18.88 2.23
CA PRO A 140 16.34 -17.52 2.19
C PRO A 140 15.46 -17.26 0.95
N TRP A 141 14.43 -16.42 1.10
CA TRP A 141 13.55 -16.01 0.01
C TRP A 141 14.35 -15.34 -1.13
N PRO A 142 14.28 -15.88 -2.36
CA PRO A 142 15.08 -15.37 -3.47
C PRO A 142 14.45 -14.15 -4.18
N GLY A 143 13.16 -13.90 -3.97
CA GLY A 143 12.38 -12.86 -4.67
C GLY A 143 12.31 -11.52 -3.94
N GLU A 144 11.46 -10.63 -4.43
CA GLU A 144 11.21 -9.31 -3.82
C GLU A 144 10.48 -9.43 -2.48
N TYR A 145 10.66 -8.42 -1.63
CA TYR A 145 9.87 -8.31 -0.39
C TYR A 145 8.54 -7.58 -0.62
N ASP A 146 8.39 -6.85 -1.71
CA ASP A 146 7.38 -5.80 -1.85
C ASP A 146 5.94 -6.26 -2.13
N LEU A 147 5.00 -5.30 -2.17
CA LEU A 147 3.57 -5.55 -2.36
C LEU A 147 3.23 -6.02 -3.78
N ILE A 148 3.97 -5.55 -4.79
CA ILE A 148 3.66 -5.78 -6.19
C ILE A 148 4.12 -7.17 -6.61
N ASN A 149 5.35 -7.51 -6.30
CA ASN A 149 6.08 -8.66 -6.83
C ASN A 149 6.50 -9.67 -5.76
N GLY A 150 6.34 -9.35 -4.47
CA GLY A 150 7.07 -10.01 -3.40
C GLY A 150 6.23 -10.56 -2.26
N LEU A 151 6.94 -10.81 -1.16
CA LEU A 151 6.40 -11.36 0.09
C LEU A 151 5.19 -10.59 0.61
N VAL A 152 5.20 -9.25 0.53
CA VAL A 152 4.08 -8.45 1.00
C VAL A 152 2.81 -8.74 0.20
N GLY A 153 2.93 -8.88 -1.12
CA GLY A 153 1.80 -9.24 -1.99
C GLY A 153 1.24 -10.63 -1.68
N LEU A 154 2.11 -11.62 -1.49
CA LEU A 154 1.71 -12.96 -1.03
C LEU A 154 1.05 -12.93 0.35
N GLY A 155 1.48 -12.01 1.22
CA GLY A 155 0.90 -11.81 2.55
C GLY A 155 -0.52 -11.26 2.49
N ILE A 156 -0.83 -10.35 1.55
CA ILE A 156 -2.21 -9.89 1.32
C ILE A 156 -3.11 -11.04 0.88
N TYR A 157 -2.62 -11.89 -0.02
CA TYR A 157 -3.35 -13.11 -0.41
C TYR A 157 -3.59 -14.03 0.80
N ALA A 158 -2.56 -14.33 1.59
CA ALA A 158 -2.68 -15.18 2.78
C ALA A 158 -3.66 -14.59 3.82
N LEU A 159 -3.66 -13.27 4.02
CA LEU A 159 -4.62 -12.60 4.92
C LEU A 159 -6.07 -12.80 4.47
N GLU A 160 -6.36 -12.74 3.17
CA GLU A 160 -7.72 -12.95 2.65
C GLU A 160 -8.20 -14.40 2.86
N ARG A 161 -7.27 -15.36 2.88
CA ARG A 161 -7.57 -16.79 3.10
C ARG A 161 -7.66 -17.19 4.57
N LEU A 162 -7.47 -16.26 5.52
CA LEU A 162 -7.66 -16.56 6.94
C LEU A 162 -9.12 -16.95 7.25
N PRO A 163 -9.35 -17.89 8.19
CA PRO A 163 -8.40 -18.48 9.13
C PRO A 163 -7.85 -19.86 8.69
N ARG A 164 -7.72 -20.16 7.39
CA ARG A 164 -7.27 -21.49 6.96
C ARG A 164 -5.87 -21.83 7.49
N PRO A 165 -5.60 -23.08 7.92
CA PRO A 165 -4.29 -23.46 8.45
C PRO A 165 -3.13 -23.19 7.50
N THR A 166 -3.31 -23.47 6.21
CA THR A 166 -2.31 -23.17 5.15
C THR A 166 -2.04 -21.68 5.02
N ALA A 167 -3.07 -20.84 5.11
CA ALA A 167 -2.95 -19.38 5.07
C ALA A 167 -2.20 -18.84 6.29
N VAL A 168 -2.47 -19.37 7.49
CA VAL A 168 -1.71 -19.05 8.71
C VAL A 168 -0.23 -19.41 8.52
N GLN A 169 0.07 -20.62 8.04
CA GLN A 169 1.45 -21.05 7.78
C GLN A 169 2.16 -20.19 6.74
N CYS A 170 1.47 -19.80 5.65
CA CYS A 170 2.00 -18.88 4.65
C CYS A 170 2.37 -17.53 5.29
N LEU A 171 1.45 -16.95 6.05
CA LEU A 171 1.66 -15.65 6.69
C LEU A 171 2.76 -15.69 7.75
N GLU A 172 2.86 -16.77 8.53
CA GLU A 172 3.97 -17.00 9.49
C GLU A 172 5.32 -17.04 8.77
N ARG A 173 5.42 -17.79 7.67
CA ARG A 173 6.65 -17.85 6.87
C ARG A 173 7.01 -16.50 6.28
N ILE A 174 6.03 -15.77 5.74
CA ILE A 174 6.25 -14.43 5.19
C ILE A 174 6.78 -13.47 6.26
N VAL A 175 6.18 -13.46 7.46
CA VAL A 175 6.68 -12.62 8.56
C VAL A 175 8.09 -13.03 8.98
N GLY A 176 8.39 -14.33 9.06
CA GLY A 176 9.74 -14.82 9.36
C GLY A 176 10.78 -14.47 8.27
N GLU A 177 10.41 -14.50 7.00
CA GLU A 177 11.27 -14.09 5.89
C GLU A 177 11.53 -12.57 5.91
N LEU A 178 10.51 -11.76 6.25
CA LEU A 178 10.66 -10.32 6.43
C LEU A 178 11.58 -9.99 7.62
N ASP A 179 11.44 -10.70 8.75
CA ASP A 179 12.31 -10.52 9.93
C ASP A 179 13.76 -10.85 9.61
N ARG A 180 14.02 -11.97 8.91
CA ARG A 180 15.40 -12.37 8.56
C ARG A 180 16.07 -11.45 7.55
N SER A 181 15.30 -10.91 6.60
CA SER A 181 15.83 -10.03 5.55
C SER A 181 15.92 -8.57 5.97
N ALA A 182 15.41 -8.22 7.15
CA ALA A 182 15.47 -6.87 7.66
C ALA A 182 16.90 -6.49 8.07
N GLU A 183 17.31 -5.28 7.69
CA GLU A 183 18.52 -4.64 8.20
C GLU A 183 18.18 -3.85 9.45
N HIS A 184 18.70 -4.30 10.58
CA HIS A 184 18.47 -3.67 11.88
C HIS A 184 19.53 -2.61 12.19
N GLY A 185 19.09 -1.46 12.69
CA GLY A 185 19.95 -0.38 13.15
C GLY A 185 19.35 0.39 14.34
N PRO A 186 20.05 1.42 14.84
CA PRO A 186 19.61 2.19 16.00
C PRO A 186 18.24 2.87 15.84
N GLU A 187 17.84 3.20 14.62
CA GLU A 187 16.59 3.90 14.31
C GLU A 187 15.43 2.95 13.98
N GLY A 188 15.66 1.64 13.94
CA GLY A 188 14.65 0.64 13.60
C GLY A 188 15.16 -0.38 12.57
N ALA A 189 14.26 -0.86 11.72
CA ALA A 189 14.55 -1.88 10.73
C ALA A 189 14.00 -1.49 9.36
N ALA A 190 14.72 -1.84 8.30
CA ALA A 190 14.32 -1.56 6.92
C ALA A 190 14.76 -2.68 5.98
N TRP A 191 14.29 -2.63 4.73
CA TRP A 191 14.59 -3.62 3.71
C TRP A 191 15.31 -2.95 2.55
N LEU A 192 16.54 -3.40 2.29
CA LEU A 192 17.34 -2.95 1.15
C LEU A 192 16.81 -3.61 -0.12
N THR A 193 16.56 -2.81 -1.15
CA THR A 193 16.44 -3.29 -2.52
C THR A 193 17.86 -3.39 -3.10
N PRO A 194 18.41 -4.61 -3.26
CA PRO A 194 19.82 -4.77 -3.60
C PRO A 194 20.10 -4.35 -5.05
N PRO A 195 21.36 -4.01 -5.39
CA PRO A 195 21.75 -3.56 -6.74
C PRO A 195 21.25 -4.48 -7.86
N GLY A 196 21.36 -5.80 -7.65
CA GLY A 196 20.94 -6.80 -8.64
C GLY A 196 19.46 -6.78 -9.00
N ARG A 197 18.63 -6.03 -8.26
CA ARG A 197 17.19 -5.86 -8.50
C ARG A 197 16.81 -4.45 -8.96
N LEU A 198 17.79 -3.54 -9.03
CA LEU A 198 17.57 -2.20 -9.53
C LEU A 198 17.59 -2.18 -11.06
N ALA A 199 16.73 -1.34 -11.63
CA ALA A 199 16.81 -1.03 -13.06
C ALA A 199 18.17 -0.38 -13.39
N PRO A 200 18.75 -0.61 -14.58
CA PRO A 200 20.10 -0.13 -14.92
C PRO A 200 20.33 1.37 -14.70
N PHE A 201 19.33 2.20 -14.96
CA PHE A 201 19.42 3.65 -14.76
C PHE A 201 19.48 4.05 -13.28
N LYS A 202 18.95 3.24 -12.36
CA LYS A 202 19.03 3.46 -10.91
C LYS A 202 20.41 3.07 -10.37
N LEU A 203 21.05 2.05 -10.93
CA LEU A 203 22.37 1.57 -10.49
C LEU A 203 23.46 2.65 -10.55
N VAL A 204 23.35 3.59 -11.49
CA VAL A 204 24.29 4.71 -11.60
C VAL A 204 24.22 5.62 -10.37
N ALA A 205 23.03 5.85 -9.84
CA ALA A 205 22.81 6.71 -8.68
C ALA A 205 22.89 5.95 -7.35
N TYR A 206 22.61 4.64 -7.37
CA TYR A 206 22.47 3.79 -6.19
C TYR A 206 23.24 2.47 -6.38
N PRO A 207 24.59 2.52 -6.45
CA PRO A 207 25.39 1.35 -6.77
C PRO A 207 25.31 0.24 -5.70
N GLU A 208 25.02 0.61 -4.45
CA GLU A 208 24.89 -0.31 -3.31
C GLU A 208 23.43 -0.70 -3.00
N GLY A 209 22.48 -0.31 -3.85
CA GLY A 209 21.05 -0.51 -3.61
C GLY A 209 20.40 0.71 -2.99
N LEU A 210 19.11 0.61 -2.66
CA LEU A 210 18.36 1.70 -2.02
C LEU A 210 17.25 1.15 -1.13
N TYR A 211 16.72 1.99 -0.24
CA TYR A 211 15.52 1.66 0.53
C TYR A 211 14.32 2.36 -0.07
N ASP A 212 13.29 1.59 -0.43
CA ASP A 212 12.02 2.11 -0.92
C ASP A 212 11.11 2.50 0.25
N LEU A 213 10.55 3.71 0.23
CA LEU A 213 9.63 4.18 1.29
C LEU A 213 8.15 4.00 0.92
N GLY A 214 7.86 3.72 -0.35
CA GLY A 214 6.51 3.65 -0.91
C GLY A 214 5.69 2.45 -0.45
N ALA A 215 4.38 2.53 -0.67
CA ALA A 215 3.45 1.43 -0.38
C ALA A 215 3.58 0.27 -1.37
N SER A 216 3.97 0.54 -2.61
CA SER A 216 4.07 -0.47 -3.66
C SER A 216 5.35 -1.31 -3.53
N HIS A 217 6.51 -0.65 -3.42
CA HIS A 217 7.81 -1.32 -3.47
C HIS A 217 8.58 -1.32 -2.15
N GLY A 218 8.03 -0.70 -1.10
CA GLY A 218 8.81 -0.28 0.04
C GLY A 218 8.21 -0.56 1.42
N ILE A 219 8.83 0.06 2.41
CA ILE A 219 8.57 -0.18 3.84
C ILE A 219 7.13 0.14 4.25
N ALA A 220 6.44 1.07 3.58
CA ALA A 220 5.05 1.38 3.89
C ALA A 220 4.13 0.19 3.60
N GLY A 221 4.41 -0.61 2.57
CA GLY A 221 3.70 -1.86 2.29
C GLY A 221 3.96 -2.92 3.35
N VAL A 222 5.22 -3.05 3.79
CA VAL A 222 5.62 -3.96 4.88
C VAL A 222 4.92 -3.60 6.18
N ILE A 223 4.89 -2.32 6.55
CA ILE A 223 4.17 -1.81 7.74
C ILE A 223 2.69 -2.22 7.71
N ALA A 224 2.03 -2.08 6.57
CA ALA A 224 0.63 -2.49 6.44
C ALA A 224 0.46 -4.00 6.63
N LEU A 225 1.31 -4.84 6.03
CA LEU A 225 1.22 -6.28 6.22
C LEU A 225 1.48 -6.70 7.69
N LEU A 226 2.52 -6.17 8.33
CA LEU A 226 2.87 -6.50 9.71
C LEU A 226 1.76 -6.09 10.68
N ALA A 227 1.15 -4.92 10.47
CA ALA A 227 -0.01 -4.48 11.24
C ALA A 227 -1.23 -5.39 11.04
N ALA A 228 -1.48 -5.85 9.82
CA ALA A 228 -2.54 -6.80 9.54
C ALA A 228 -2.28 -8.17 10.21
N ALA A 229 -1.04 -8.66 10.18
CA ALA A 229 -0.62 -9.88 10.87
C ALA A 229 -0.80 -9.77 12.39
N CYS A 230 -0.41 -8.62 12.98
CA CYS A 230 -0.66 -8.33 14.40
C CYS A 230 -2.15 -8.39 14.74
N ARG A 231 -2.99 -7.73 13.93
CA ARG A 231 -4.45 -7.71 14.13
C ARG A 231 -5.08 -9.09 13.96
N ALA A 232 -4.54 -9.93 13.08
CA ALA A 232 -4.96 -11.30 12.88
C ALA A 232 -4.45 -12.27 13.97
N GLY A 233 -3.53 -11.83 14.83
CA GLY A 233 -2.91 -12.69 15.84
C GLY A 233 -1.90 -13.70 15.28
N VAL A 234 -1.49 -13.56 14.02
CA VAL A 234 -0.57 -14.49 13.36
C VAL A 234 0.87 -14.01 13.52
N HIS A 235 1.73 -14.88 14.04
CA HIS A 235 3.13 -14.57 14.36
C HIS A 235 3.31 -13.27 15.17
N ALA A 236 2.31 -12.93 16.00
CA ALA A 236 2.08 -11.57 16.51
C ALA A 236 3.28 -10.96 17.27
N GLY A 237 4.05 -11.76 18.00
CA GLY A 237 5.23 -11.27 18.71
C GLY A 237 6.31 -10.71 17.79
N VAL A 238 6.68 -11.47 16.74
CA VAL A 238 7.65 -11.02 15.74
C VAL A 238 7.06 -9.92 14.87
N ALA A 239 5.81 -10.09 14.43
CA ALA A 239 5.13 -9.08 13.62
C ALA A 239 5.09 -7.72 14.34
N ARG A 240 4.78 -7.70 15.65
CA ARG A 240 4.72 -6.46 16.44
C ARG A 240 6.09 -5.82 16.61
N ARG A 241 7.10 -6.61 17.00
CA ARG A 241 8.48 -6.11 17.14
C ARG A 241 8.97 -5.47 15.84
N LEU A 242 8.78 -6.17 14.73
CA LEU A 242 9.23 -5.72 13.41
C LEU A 242 8.43 -4.50 12.93
N LEU A 243 7.13 -4.43 13.23
CA LEU A 243 6.29 -3.27 12.96
C LEU A 243 6.79 -2.02 13.70
N ASP A 244 7.13 -2.15 14.99
CA ASP A 244 7.67 -1.04 15.80
C ASP A 244 8.96 -0.51 15.20
N GLN A 245 9.86 -1.41 14.82
CA GLN A 245 11.13 -1.07 14.18
C GLN A 245 10.93 -0.42 12.81
N ALA A 246 10.02 -0.94 11.98
CA ALA A 246 9.75 -0.39 10.66
C ALA A 246 9.10 1.00 10.71
N VAL A 247 8.14 1.22 11.62
CA VAL A 247 7.51 2.53 11.82
C VAL A 247 8.54 3.53 12.36
N SER A 248 9.35 3.14 13.34
CA SER A 248 10.43 3.99 13.87
C SER A 248 11.38 4.43 12.75
N TRP A 249 11.84 3.49 11.92
CA TRP A 249 12.75 3.77 10.82
C TRP A 249 12.13 4.71 9.79
N LEU A 250 10.87 4.44 9.38
CA LEU A 250 10.17 5.28 8.40
C LEU A 250 10.00 6.72 8.91
N LEU A 251 9.56 6.90 10.16
CA LEU A 251 9.35 8.21 10.75
C LEU A 251 10.66 8.99 10.92
N ALA A 252 11.78 8.31 11.15
CA ALA A 252 13.10 8.93 11.20
C ALA A 252 13.55 9.49 9.84
N ARG A 253 12.90 9.12 8.72
CA ARG A 253 13.18 9.62 7.36
C ARG A 253 12.21 10.69 6.89
N GLU A 254 11.39 11.21 7.79
CA GLU A 254 10.53 12.34 7.48
C GLU A 254 11.34 13.63 7.25
N LEU A 255 11.07 14.31 6.15
CA LEU A 255 11.66 15.60 5.78
C LEU A 255 10.89 16.76 6.41
N ASP A 256 11.59 17.87 6.60
CA ASP A 256 10.97 19.13 7.01
C ASP A 256 9.88 19.56 6.01
N GLY A 257 8.66 19.74 6.53
CA GLY A 257 7.45 20.03 5.73
C GLY A 257 7.50 21.34 4.92
N GLY A 258 8.56 22.14 5.06
CA GLY A 258 8.80 23.34 4.24
C GLY A 258 8.98 23.04 2.75
N ARG A 259 9.33 21.80 2.38
CA ARG A 259 9.55 21.37 0.97
C ARG A 259 8.30 20.79 0.29
N GLY A 260 7.14 20.81 0.94
CA GLY A 260 5.90 20.23 0.43
C GLY A 260 5.70 18.79 0.91
N LEU A 261 6.46 17.81 0.39
CA LEU A 261 6.38 16.38 0.76
C LEU A 261 7.26 16.03 1.94
N ARG A 262 6.69 15.22 2.83
CA ARG A 262 7.30 14.77 4.07
C ARG A 262 8.08 13.47 3.86
N PHE A 263 7.62 12.59 2.98
CA PHE A 263 8.32 11.32 2.73
C PHE A 263 8.91 11.27 1.30
N PRO A 264 10.22 10.98 1.17
CA PRO A 264 10.86 10.82 -0.13
C PRO A 264 10.48 9.48 -0.80
N HIS A 265 10.84 9.31 -2.07
CA HIS A 265 10.68 8.02 -2.76
C HIS A 265 11.58 6.93 -2.18
N PHE A 266 12.86 7.29 -2.05
CA PHE A 266 13.95 6.41 -1.71
C PHE A 266 14.80 7.05 -0.62
N PHE A 267 15.48 6.21 0.15
CA PHE A 267 16.55 6.62 1.04
C PHE A 267 17.84 5.92 0.63
N TYR A 268 18.94 6.66 0.70
CA TYR A 268 20.28 6.16 0.50
C TYR A 268 21.25 6.91 1.43
N PRO A 269 22.10 6.22 2.20
CA PRO A 269 23.04 6.87 3.10
C PRO A 269 23.97 7.87 2.37
N GLY A 270 24.00 9.11 2.85
CA GLY A 270 24.87 10.16 2.29
C GLY A 270 24.34 10.86 1.04
N ILE A 271 23.14 10.53 0.55
CA ILE A 271 22.48 11.25 -0.55
C ILE A 271 21.25 12.00 -0.01
N GLU A 272 21.18 13.31 -0.28
CA GLU A 272 20.02 14.15 0.06
C GLU A 272 18.75 13.61 -0.64
N PRO A 273 17.69 13.25 0.12
CA PRO A 273 16.48 12.72 -0.49
C PRO A 273 15.74 13.74 -1.36
N GLY A 274 15.36 13.34 -2.56
CA GLY A 274 14.50 14.12 -3.44
C GLY A 274 13.03 14.11 -3.00
N PRO A 275 12.23 15.15 -3.34
CA PRO A 275 10.80 15.14 -3.07
C PRO A 275 10.10 14.00 -3.81
N SER A 276 9.04 13.45 -3.22
CA SER A 276 8.24 12.39 -3.85
C SER A 276 7.15 12.91 -4.83
N ARG A 277 6.21 12.05 -5.21
CA ARG A 277 4.92 12.44 -5.81
C ARG A 277 3.81 12.36 -4.75
N LEU A 278 2.67 12.97 -5.03
CA LEU A 278 1.45 12.70 -4.24
C LEU A 278 0.69 11.55 -4.90
N ALA A 279 1.09 10.31 -4.62
CA ALA A 279 0.44 9.10 -5.15
C ALA A 279 0.26 8.04 -4.06
N TRP A 280 -0.57 7.04 -4.34
CA TRP A 280 -0.74 5.88 -3.47
C TRP A 280 0.56 5.08 -3.33
N CYS A 281 1.23 4.82 -4.45
CA CYS A 281 2.43 3.96 -4.51
C CYS A 281 3.66 4.60 -3.84
N TYR A 282 3.81 5.93 -3.89
CA TYR A 282 4.91 6.66 -3.28
C TYR A 282 4.49 8.03 -2.78
N GLY A 283 5.04 8.42 -1.62
CA GLY A 283 4.88 9.72 -1.00
C GLY A 283 3.81 9.73 0.11
N ASP A 284 3.46 10.95 0.51
CA ASP A 284 2.67 11.21 1.73
C ASP A 284 1.31 10.49 1.76
N LEU A 285 0.63 10.31 0.62
CA LEU A 285 -0.70 9.68 0.58
C LEU A 285 -0.63 8.19 0.98
N GLY A 286 0.26 7.43 0.33
CA GLY A 286 0.47 6.02 0.67
C GLY A 286 0.96 5.84 2.10
N VAL A 287 1.96 6.62 2.50
CA VAL A 287 2.53 6.55 3.85
C VAL A 287 1.50 6.91 4.93
N ALA A 288 0.71 7.96 4.73
CA ALA A 288 -0.32 8.34 5.70
C ALA A 288 -1.40 7.25 5.84
N ALA A 289 -1.84 6.67 4.72
CA ALA A 289 -2.84 5.61 4.74
C ALA A 289 -2.33 4.35 5.47
N THR A 290 -1.11 3.91 5.19
CA THR A 290 -0.53 2.72 5.83
C THR A 290 -0.21 2.95 7.30
N LEU A 291 0.32 4.11 7.67
CA LEU A 291 0.54 4.46 9.08
C LEU A 291 -0.78 4.58 9.86
N LEU A 292 -1.82 5.16 9.27
CA LEU A 292 -3.13 5.27 9.92
C LEU A 292 -3.74 3.88 10.15
N PHE A 293 -3.66 3.02 9.14
CA PHE A 293 -4.07 1.63 9.24
C PHE A 293 -3.29 0.90 10.34
N ALA A 294 -1.96 1.03 10.35
CA ALA A 294 -1.11 0.37 11.33
C ALA A 294 -1.40 0.83 12.75
N ALA A 295 -1.48 2.15 12.95
CA ALA A 295 -1.82 2.76 14.23
C ALA A 295 -3.13 2.20 14.80
N ARG A 296 -4.17 2.09 13.97
CA ARG A 296 -5.47 1.54 14.40
C ARG A 296 -5.43 0.04 14.60
N ALA A 297 -4.65 -0.69 13.81
CA ALA A 297 -4.51 -2.13 13.93
C ALA A 297 -3.95 -2.56 15.29
N VAL A 298 -3.00 -1.77 15.83
CA VAL A 298 -2.29 -2.08 17.06
C VAL A 298 -2.55 -1.08 18.20
N ASN A 299 -3.55 -0.21 18.02
CA ASN A 299 -3.96 0.82 18.98
C ASN A 299 -2.81 1.73 19.45
N GLU A 300 -2.06 2.32 18.52
CA GLU A 300 -0.94 3.25 18.78
C GLU A 300 -1.32 4.72 18.49
N PRO A 301 -1.71 5.51 19.51
CA PRO A 301 -2.24 6.85 19.29
C PRO A 301 -1.21 7.86 18.76
N SER A 302 0.08 7.62 19.03
CA SER A 302 1.17 8.47 18.53
C SER A 302 1.30 8.36 17.02
N TRP A 303 1.22 7.14 16.49
CA TRP A 303 1.25 6.86 15.06
C TRP A 303 0.00 7.39 14.36
N GLU A 304 -1.19 7.25 14.98
CA GLU A 304 -2.43 7.78 14.41
C GLU A 304 -2.37 9.30 14.28
N ARG A 305 -1.93 10.02 15.33
CA ARG A 305 -1.75 11.48 15.27
C ARG A 305 -0.79 11.87 14.15
N ARG A 306 0.31 11.12 13.98
CA ARG A 306 1.29 11.42 12.92
C ARG A 306 0.70 11.18 11.54
N ALA A 307 0.05 10.05 11.34
CA ALA A 307 -0.59 9.69 10.07
C ALA A 307 -1.64 10.73 9.65
N LEU A 308 -2.49 11.18 10.59
CA LEU A 308 -3.47 12.23 10.33
C LEU A 308 -2.82 13.57 9.99
N ALA A 309 -1.73 13.95 10.67
CA ALA A 309 -1.00 15.17 10.34
C ALA A 309 -0.41 15.13 8.92
N VAL A 310 0.12 13.98 8.49
CA VAL A 310 0.62 13.78 7.12
C VAL A 310 -0.52 13.81 6.10
N ALA A 311 -1.63 13.13 6.37
CA ALA A 311 -2.81 13.12 5.51
C ALA A 311 -3.41 14.52 5.31
N LEU A 312 -3.59 15.29 6.39
CA LEU A 312 -4.10 16.65 6.34
C LEU A 312 -3.16 17.59 5.58
N ALA A 313 -1.85 17.45 5.79
CA ALA A 313 -0.86 18.21 5.04
C ALA A 313 -0.93 17.89 3.54
N ALA A 314 -1.05 16.61 3.17
CA ALA A 314 -1.21 16.16 1.80
C ALA A 314 -2.50 16.71 1.15
N ALA A 315 -3.63 16.65 1.86
CA ALA A 315 -4.93 17.14 1.39
C ALA A 315 -4.99 18.66 1.25
N SER A 316 -4.29 19.40 2.12
CA SER A 316 -4.26 20.88 2.09
C SER A 316 -3.51 21.46 0.90
N ARG A 317 -2.83 20.63 0.10
CA ARG A 317 -2.07 21.11 -1.05
C ARG A 317 -3.01 21.56 -2.14
N ARG A 318 -2.99 22.88 -2.39
CA ARG A 318 -3.52 23.44 -3.62
C ARG A 318 -2.84 22.74 -4.80
N ARG A 319 -3.64 22.26 -5.76
CA ARG A 319 -3.16 21.87 -7.08
C ARG A 319 -2.29 23.02 -7.61
N ARG A 320 -0.96 22.90 -7.53
CA ARG A 320 -0.09 23.78 -8.31
C ARG A 320 -0.34 23.41 -9.76
N SER A 321 -0.82 24.38 -10.53
CA SER A 321 -0.94 24.29 -11.98
C SER A 321 0.37 23.73 -12.55
N GLY A 322 0.34 22.48 -13.02
CA GLY A 322 1.47 21.84 -13.71
C GLY A 322 1.94 20.47 -13.20
N SER A 323 1.51 19.97 -12.04
CA SER A 323 1.76 18.56 -11.67
C SER A 323 0.47 17.76 -11.81
N PRO A 324 0.33 16.91 -12.86
CA PRO A 324 -0.81 16.01 -12.92
C PRO A 324 -0.78 15.10 -11.69
N VAL A 325 -1.95 14.83 -11.12
CA VAL A 325 -2.19 13.49 -10.58
C VAL A 325 -2.08 12.59 -11.81
N GLN A 326 -0.88 12.06 -12.09
CA GLN A 326 -0.71 11.20 -13.25
C GLN A 326 -1.49 9.92 -12.96
N PRO A 327 -2.49 9.56 -13.78
CA PRO A 327 -2.98 8.19 -13.79
C PRO A 327 -1.81 7.30 -14.18
N ASP A 328 -1.60 6.22 -13.42
CA ASP A 328 -0.55 5.23 -13.66
C ASP A 328 -0.76 4.61 -15.06
N VAL A 329 0.00 5.09 -16.03
CA VAL A 329 0.31 4.34 -17.24
C VAL A 329 1.83 4.11 -17.21
N PRO A 330 2.31 2.86 -17.13
CA PRO A 330 3.71 2.54 -17.37
C PRO A 330 4.04 2.87 -18.83
N GLY A 331 4.47 4.11 -19.08
CA GLY A 331 4.69 4.66 -20.41
C GLY A 331 6.17 4.84 -20.71
N ASP A 332 6.71 3.85 -21.40
CA ASP A 332 7.81 3.90 -22.35
C ASP A 332 8.19 5.31 -22.86
N ARG A 333 9.49 5.66 -22.75
CA ARG A 333 10.19 6.45 -23.76
C ARG A 333 11.61 5.93 -24.00
N ARG A 334 11.70 5.03 -24.99
CA ARG A 334 12.77 4.85 -25.99
C ARG A 334 14.16 4.39 -25.51
N GLY A 335 14.41 3.11 -25.78
CA GLY A 335 15.59 2.70 -26.55
C GLY A 335 16.83 2.25 -25.77
N ALA A 336 16.89 0.96 -25.42
CA ALA A 336 18.14 0.20 -25.51
C ALA A 336 17.84 -1.29 -25.63
N ALA A 337 18.34 -1.87 -26.72
CA ALA A 337 18.19 -3.25 -27.07
C ALA A 337 19.11 -4.16 -26.23
N ARG A 338 18.65 -5.40 -26.06
CA ARG A 338 19.42 -6.65 -25.90
C ARG A 338 20.03 -7.02 -24.53
N ARG A 339 19.45 -8.14 -24.05
CA ARG A 339 20.05 -9.33 -23.40
C ARG A 339 20.28 -9.28 -21.87
N GLY A 340 19.48 -10.09 -21.19
CA GLY A 340 19.76 -10.69 -19.88
C GLY A 340 18.59 -11.58 -19.47
N ARG A 341 18.76 -12.90 -19.55
CA ARG A 341 17.73 -13.92 -19.23
C ARG A 341 17.39 -13.92 -17.73
N PRO A 342 16.12 -13.97 -17.31
CA PRO A 342 15.77 -14.47 -15.99
C PRO A 342 15.65 -16.00 -16.00
N LEU A 343 16.17 -16.59 -14.93
CA LEU A 343 16.14 -18.01 -14.61
C LEU A 343 14.67 -18.45 -14.45
N LEU A 344 14.14 -19.19 -15.42
CA LEU A 344 12.81 -19.80 -15.32
C LEU A 344 12.87 -20.96 -14.32
N VAL A 345 12.32 -20.77 -13.13
CA VAL A 345 11.95 -21.91 -12.28
C VAL A 345 10.65 -22.49 -12.84
N ARG A 346 10.77 -23.53 -13.66
CA ARG A 346 9.63 -24.30 -14.18
C ARG A 346 9.01 -25.13 -13.05
N GLY A 347 8.02 -24.57 -12.36
CA GLY A 347 7.02 -25.36 -11.64
C GLY A 347 5.91 -25.76 -12.61
N ARG A 348 5.75 -27.06 -12.90
CA ARG A 348 4.55 -27.56 -13.58
C ARG A 348 3.49 -27.87 -12.52
N ALA A 349 2.61 -26.91 -12.23
CA ALA A 349 1.30 -27.23 -11.71
C ALA A 349 0.39 -27.51 -12.90
N ARG A 350 -0.05 -28.76 -13.08
CA ARG A 350 -1.21 -29.06 -13.91
C ARG A 350 -2.42 -28.99 -12.99
N LEU A 351 -3.11 -27.86 -13.02
CA LEU A 351 -4.43 -27.75 -12.41
C LEU A 351 -5.42 -28.58 -13.26
N PRO A 352 -6.29 -29.41 -12.66
CA PRO A 352 -7.42 -29.98 -13.39
C PRO A 352 -8.40 -28.85 -13.78
N PRO A 353 -9.16 -29.00 -14.88
CA PRO A 353 -10.19 -28.02 -15.22
C PRO A 353 -11.20 -27.92 -14.06
N ALA A 354 -11.37 -26.71 -13.51
CA ALA A 354 -12.40 -26.45 -12.52
C ALA A 354 -13.77 -26.67 -13.16
N GLY A 355 -14.52 -27.65 -12.64
CA GLY A 355 -15.92 -27.85 -12.99
C GLY A 355 -16.73 -26.59 -12.66
N SER A 356 -17.49 -26.11 -13.65
CA SER A 356 -18.33 -24.93 -13.57
C SER A 356 -19.52 -25.17 -12.62
N GLY A 357 -19.37 -24.72 -11.38
CA GLY A 357 -20.39 -24.81 -10.35
C GLY A 357 -20.45 -23.57 -9.47
N ARG A 358 -20.36 -22.35 -10.04
CA ARG A 358 -20.61 -21.11 -9.29
C ARG A 358 -22.11 -20.79 -9.35
N ARG A 359 -22.77 -20.73 -8.20
CA ARG A 359 -24.18 -20.37 -8.10
C ARG A 359 -24.30 -18.91 -7.68
N ARG A 360 -25.15 -18.15 -8.36
CA ARG A 360 -25.40 -16.74 -8.06
C ARG A 360 -26.05 -16.60 -6.68
N LEU A 361 -25.60 -15.62 -5.90
CA LEU A 361 -26.21 -15.29 -4.61
C LEU A 361 -27.45 -14.41 -4.79
N PRO A 362 -28.55 -14.70 -4.07
CA PRO A 362 -29.48 -13.66 -3.66
C PRO A 362 -28.74 -12.74 -2.67
N LEU A 363 -28.91 -11.42 -2.81
CA LEU A 363 -28.16 -10.39 -2.08
C LEU A 363 -28.38 -10.42 -0.55
N LEU A 364 -27.74 -11.33 0.18
CA LEU A 364 -27.66 -11.38 1.64
C LEU A 364 -26.28 -11.97 2.05
N GLY A 365 -25.45 -11.19 2.79
CA GLY A 365 -24.03 -11.45 3.13
C GLY A 365 -23.73 -12.67 4.02
N ARG A 366 -22.51 -13.00 4.48
CA ARG A 366 -21.40 -12.22 5.12
C ARG A 366 -20.17 -13.14 5.35
N ARG A 367 -18.94 -12.58 5.49
CA ARG A 367 -17.75 -13.08 6.26
C ARG A 367 -16.78 -11.90 6.59
N PRO A 368 -15.69 -12.07 7.41
CA PRO A 368 -15.28 -11.09 8.44
C PRO A 368 -14.91 -9.70 7.92
N GLU A 369 -15.28 -8.69 8.70
CA GLU A 369 -15.28 -7.27 8.32
C GLU A 369 -14.02 -6.53 8.83
N TRP A 370 -13.42 -5.70 7.98
CA TRP A 370 -12.42 -4.70 8.36
C TRP A 370 -13.13 -3.38 8.69
N SER A 371 -13.40 -3.10 9.96
CA SER A 371 -14.14 -1.90 10.37
C SER A 371 -13.23 -0.68 10.51
N PHE A 372 -13.59 0.45 9.88
CA PHE A 372 -13.07 1.79 10.21
C PHE A 372 -14.21 2.65 10.72
N ARG A 373 -14.08 3.20 11.93
CA ARG A 373 -15.00 4.22 12.45
C ARG A 373 -14.20 5.47 12.78
N LEU A 374 -14.48 6.57 12.09
CA LEU A 374 -14.05 7.91 12.51
C LEU A 374 -15.09 8.39 13.54
N GLU A 375 -14.76 8.32 14.83
CA GLU A 375 -15.54 9.02 15.84
C GLU A 375 -15.01 10.45 16.00
N GLU A 376 -15.73 11.40 15.44
CA GLU A 376 -15.48 12.82 15.62
C GLU A 376 -15.89 13.23 17.05
N ARG A 377 -14.94 13.23 17.99
CA ARG A 377 -15.17 13.76 19.34
C ARG A 377 -15.07 15.28 19.35
N SER A 378 -16.10 15.95 18.86
CA SER A 378 -16.30 17.39 19.06
C SER A 378 -17.08 17.65 20.35
N ARG A 379 -16.38 17.93 21.45
CA ARG A 379 -16.97 18.61 22.63
C ARG A 379 -16.01 19.67 23.16
N LEU A 380 -16.08 20.86 22.58
CA LEU A 380 -15.68 22.10 23.25
C LEU A 380 -16.76 22.46 24.29
N PRO A 381 -16.41 22.78 25.55
CA PRO A 381 -17.42 23.17 26.54
C PRO A 381 -17.93 24.59 26.28
N ARG A 382 -19.24 24.69 26.07
CA ARG A 382 -19.99 25.96 26.10
C ARG A 382 -19.89 26.57 27.51
N ARG A 383 -19.29 27.76 27.61
CA ARG A 383 -19.40 28.63 28.80
C ARG A 383 -20.84 29.12 28.92
N SER A 384 -21.54 28.74 29.99
CA SER A 384 -22.74 29.43 30.45
C SER A 384 -22.38 30.34 31.63
N ARG A 385 -22.70 31.63 31.48
CA ARG A 385 -22.76 32.60 32.58
C ARG A 385 -23.98 32.28 33.45
N ARG A 386 -23.82 32.21 34.77
CA ARG A 386 -24.77 32.79 35.73
C ARG A 386 -24.14 32.96 37.12
N SER A 387 -24.55 34.06 37.73
CA SER A 387 -24.09 34.75 38.94
C SER A 387 -24.59 34.16 40.25
N ARG A 388 -23.82 34.34 41.34
CA ARG A 388 -24.21 34.56 42.76
C ARG A 388 -22.92 34.92 43.52
N ILE A 389 -22.67 36.19 43.85
CA ILE A 389 -22.99 36.94 45.08
C ILE A 389 -22.34 36.38 46.36
N GLY A 390 -21.48 37.21 46.98
CA GLY A 390 -21.04 37.20 48.39
C GLY A 390 -19.85 36.27 48.71
N SER A 391 -18.78 36.64 49.42
CA SER A 391 -18.50 37.79 50.26
C SER A 391 -16.99 37.84 50.62
N ALA A 392 -16.51 39.07 50.89
CA ALA A 392 -15.41 39.49 51.78
C ALA A 392 -14.01 38.82 51.74
N GLY A 393 -12.97 39.65 51.54
CA GLY A 393 -11.61 39.34 51.99
C GLY A 393 -10.53 40.22 51.36
N ARG A 394 -10.04 41.20 52.13
CA ARG A 394 -9.09 42.26 51.71
C ARG A 394 -7.62 41.80 51.60
N ARG A 395 -6.85 42.52 50.76
CA ARG A 395 -5.45 43.08 50.91
C ARG A 395 -4.68 42.93 49.58
N LEU A 396 -4.36 44.01 48.85
CA LEU A 396 -3.12 44.84 48.93
C LEU A 396 -1.84 43.96 48.80
N SER A 397 -0.89 44.11 47.88
CA SER A 397 -0.34 45.32 47.23
C SER A 397 0.77 45.01 46.20
N ARG A 398 1.11 46.01 45.35
CA ARG A 398 2.40 46.33 44.66
C ARG A 398 2.89 45.38 43.54
N ARG A 399 3.00 45.74 42.24
CA ARG A 399 3.74 46.78 41.45
C ARG A 399 5.27 46.61 41.33
N SER A 400 5.71 46.66 40.05
CA SER A 400 7.01 47.09 39.47
C SER A 400 8.08 46.00 39.31
N ARG A 401 8.55 45.61 38.11
CA ARG A 401 9.29 46.28 36.98
C ARG A 401 10.82 46.20 37.11
N MET A 402 11.44 45.88 35.96
CA MET A 402 12.82 46.17 35.48
C MET A 402 13.89 45.08 35.62
N GLY A 403 14.54 44.78 34.48
CA GLY A 403 15.85 44.10 34.37
C GLY A 403 17.01 44.99 34.85
N PRO A 404 18.29 44.74 34.49
CA PRO A 404 18.77 44.52 33.12
C PRO A 404 19.96 43.52 32.96
N SER A 405 20.43 43.36 31.71
CA SER A 405 21.71 42.73 31.28
C SER A 405 22.92 43.66 31.56
N PRO A 406 24.20 43.22 31.50
CA PRO A 406 24.98 43.38 30.24
C PRO A 406 26.19 42.41 29.95
N ALA A 407 26.47 42.24 28.65
CA ALA A 407 27.73 42.39 27.87
C ALA A 407 29.06 41.60 28.07
N GLY A 408 29.69 41.27 26.91
CA GLY A 408 31.14 41.11 26.59
C GLY A 408 31.39 40.06 25.47
N ARG A 409 31.70 40.31 24.18
CA ARG A 409 32.77 41.00 23.37
C ARG A 409 34.14 40.28 23.24
N HIS A 410 34.52 39.94 21.99
CA HIS A 410 35.82 40.08 21.25
C HIS A 410 35.78 39.16 19.98
N ALA A 411 35.81 39.61 18.70
CA ALA A 411 36.84 40.24 17.83
C ALA A 411 38.09 39.36 17.60
N ALA A 412 38.77 39.21 16.44
CA ALA A 412 38.65 39.50 15.00
C ALA A 412 39.91 38.87 14.32
N GLY A 413 39.92 38.57 13.00
CA GLY A 413 41.17 38.30 12.26
C GLY A 413 41.07 37.50 10.94
N ARG A 414 41.50 38.13 9.85
CA ARG A 414 41.82 37.65 8.46
C ARG A 414 43.23 38.23 8.11
N PRO A 415 43.94 38.04 6.96
CA PRO A 415 43.65 37.35 5.67
C PRO A 415 44.90 36.62 4.99
N ILE A 416 44.84 36.40 3.65
CA ILE A 416 45.89 36.17 2.58
C ILE A 416 45.92 34.70 2.03
N ILE A 417 45.47 34.34 0.81
CA ILE A 417 45.89 34.47 -0.64
C ILE A 417 47.13 33.66 -1.09
N HIS A 418 46.94 32.65 -1.97
CA HIS A 418 47.64 32.34 -3.26
C HIS A 418 47.12 31.00 -3.84
N GLN A 419 46.41 30.97 -4.97
CA GLN A 419 46.83 30.68 -6.37
C GLN A 419 47.38 29.27 -6.69
N GLY A 420 46.76 28.60 -7.67
CA GLY A 420 47.48 27.92 -8.77
C GLY A 420 47.15 26.46 -9.10
N GLY A 421 46.56 26.21 -10.28
CA GLY A 421 47.03 25.18 -11.22
C GLY A 421 46.28 23.84 -11.34
N ASP A 422 45.47 23.72 -12.39
CA ASP A 422 45.24 22.49 -13.21
C ASP A 422 46.10 22.60 -14.49
N PRO A 423 46.23 21.58 -15.37
CA PRO A 423 46.33 20.12 -15.20
C PRO A 423 47.57 19.60 -16.00
N PRO A 424 47.69 18.31 -16.44
CA PRO A 424 46.82 17.67 -17.44
C PRO A 424 46.08 16.40 -16.98
#